data_AF-A0AB74CGZ4-F1
#
_entry.id   AF-A0AB74CGZ4-F1
#
_cell.length_a   1.000
_cell.length_b   1.000
_cell.length_c   1.000
_cell.angle_alpha   90.00
_cell.angle_beta   90.00
_cell.angle_gamma   90.00
#
_symmetry.space_group_name_H-M   'P 1'
#
loop_
_entity.id
_entity.type
_entity.pdbx_description
1 polymer ?
#
loop_
_entity_poly.entity_id
_entity_poly.type
_entity_poly.pdbx_seq_one_letter_code
_entity_poly.pdbx_strand_id
1 'polypeptide(L)'
;MEAKYMTTPDDGSDPREVQTGEVGELYLRGPNIFLGYHKNPSATADSISKDGWFRTGDVGYQDFKGNFFITDRVKELIEYKGFQVAPAELRGILVGHAAVNDVAVIQLTSKMDVRKVVILTGP
;
A
#
# COMPACT_ATOMS: atom_id res chain seq x y z
N MET A 1 3.06 -16.81 -15.40
CA MET A 1 2.50 -15.86 -14.42
C MET A 1 3.52 -14.78 -14.27
N GLU A 2 3.09 -13.53 -14.36
CA GLU A 2 3.95 -12.34 -14.32
C GLU A 2 3.59 -11.52 -13.10
N ALA A 3 4.60 -10.90 -12.48
CA ALA A 3 4.46 -10.09 -11.29
C ALA A 3 5.46 -8.93 -11.34
N LYS A 4 5.03 -7.76 -10.86
CA LYS A 4 5.87 -6.56 -10.73
C LYS A 4 5.31 -5.62 -9.68
N TYR A 5 6.14 -4.75 -9.15
CA TYR A 5 5.70 -3.66 -8.28
C TYR A 5 5.53 -2.37 -9.08
N MET A 6 4.47 -1.63 -8.77
CA MET A 6 4.10 -0.39 -9.46
C MET A 6 3.93 0.76 -8.47
N THR A 7 4.21 1.99 -8.89
CA THR A 7 3.93 3.19 -8.09
C THR A 7 2.44 3.36 -7.84
N THR A 8 2.06 3.94 -6.70
CA THR A 8 0.66 4.29 -6.35
C THR A 8 0.46 5.81 -6.33
N PRO A 9 0.39 6.48 -7.50
CA PRO A 9 0.21 7.93 -7.56
C PRO A 9 -1.17 8.34 -7.01
N ASP A 10 -1.19 9.42 -6.24
CA ASP A 10 -2.39 10.06 -5.69
C ASP A 10 -2.90 11.23 -6.56
N ASP A 11 -2.08 11.71 -7.50
CA ASP A 11 -2.36 12.80 -8.43
C ASP A 11 -3.11 12.38 -9.71
N GLY A 12 -3.45 11.09 -9.82
CA GLY A 12 -4.15 10.52 -10.98
C GLY A 12 -3.26 10.24 -12.18
N SER A 13 -1.93 10.36 -12.06
CA SER A 13 -1.00 9.91 -13.09
C SER A 13 -1.02 8.39 -13.25
N ASP A 14 -0.52 7.90 -14.40
CA ASP A 14 -0.46 6.46 -14.66
C ASP A 14 0.62 5.78 -13.78
N PRO A 15 0.31 4.64 -13.14
CA PRO A 15 1.29 3.83 -12.42
C PRO A 15 2.46 3.41 -13.30
N ARG A 16 3.68 3.53 -12.78
CA ARG A 16 4.93 3.09 -13.43
C ARG A 16 5.58 1.97 -12.63
N GLU A 17 6.32 1.12 -13.31
CA GLU A 17 7.07 0.05 -12.65
C GLU A 17 8.19 0.65 -11.81
N VAL A 18 8.35 0.14 -10.58
CA VAL A 18 9.41 0.57 -9.65
C VAL A 18 10.66 -0.27 -9.85
N GLN A 19 11.82 0.24 -9.43
CA GLN A 19 13.06 -0.52 -9.49
C GLN A 19 13.11 -1.62 -8.42
N THR A 20 13.96 -2.62 -8.61
CA THR A 20 14.24 -3.62 -7.57
C THR A 20 14.70 -2.94 -6.28
N GLY A 21 14.11 -3.34 -5.15
CA GLY A 21 14.32 -2.74 -3.85
C GLY A 21 13.43 -1.54 -3.53
N GLU A 22 12.74 -0.95 -4.52
CA GLU A 22 11.77 0.12 -4.28
C GLU A 22 10.40 -0.43 -3.90
N VAL A 23 9.68 0.32 -3.07
CA VAL A 23 8.34 -0.03 -2.60
C VAL A 23 7.30 0.36 -3.64
N GLY A 24 6.36 -0.55 -3.91
CA GLY A 24 5.21 -0.32 -4.77
C GLY A 24 4.05 -1.26 -4.48
N GLU A 25 2.95 -1.11 -5.21
CA GLU A 25 1.83 -2.06 -5.22
C GLU A 25 2.13 -3.25 -6.13
N LEU A 26 1.86 -4.46 -5.65
CA LEU A 26 2.02 -5.70 -6.40
C LEU A 26 0.95 -5.81 -7.48
N TYR A 27 1.39 -5.94 -8.73
CA TYR A 27 0.54 -6.21 -9.89
C TYR A 27 0.81 -7.62 -10.42
N LEU A 28 -0.25 -8.35 -10.74
CA LEU A 28 -0.18 -9.74 -11.21
C LEU A 28 -0.87 -9.91 -12.56
N ARG A 29 -0.32 -10.74 -13.43
CA ARG A 29 -0.94 -11.14 -14.70
C ARG A 29 -0.73 -12.63 -14.99
N GLY A 30 -1.77 -13.29 -15.45
CA GLY A 30 -1.71 -14.71 -15.82
C GLY A 30 -3.07 -15.41 -15.84
N PRO A 31 -3.09 -16.70 -16.19
CA PRO A 31 -4.33 -17.46 -16.37
C PRO A 31 -5.15 -17.66 -15.09
N ASN A 32 -4.54 -17.43 -13.92
CA ASN A 32 -5.19 -17.59 -12.61
C ASN A 32 -5.91 -16.32 -12.14
N ILE A 33 -5.78 -15.20 -12.87
CA ILE A 33 -6.50 -13.96 -12.56
C ILE A 33 -7.96 -14.14 -12.96
N PHE A 34 -8.85 -13.78 -12.04
CA PHE A 34 -10.29 -13.85 -12.23
C PHE A 34 -10.76 -12.86 -13.32
N LEU A 35 -11.92 -13.15 -13.94
CA LEU A 35 -12.45 -12.33 -15.05
C LEU A 35 -13.01 -10.96 -14.61
N GLY A 36 -13.22 -10.78 -13.31
CA GLY A 36 -13.83 -9.59 -12.74
C GLY A 36 -14.79 -9.91 -11.59
N TYR A 37 -15.27 -8.86 -10.94
CA TYR A 37 -16.22 -8.97 -9.83
C TYR A 37 -17.64 -9.17 -10.35
N HIS A 38 -18.36 -10.10 -9.72
CA HIS A 38 -19.74 -10.44 -10.11
C HIS A 38 -20.66 -9.21 -10.01
N LYS A 39 -21.32 -8.86 -11.13
CA LYS A 39 -22.24 -7.72 -11.25
C LYS A 39 -21.63 -6.38 -10.80
N ASN A 40 -20.30 -6.24 -10.84
CA ASN A 40 -19.61 -5.01 -10.47
C ASN A 40 -18.55 -4.64 -11.51
N PRO A 41 -18.96 -4.10 -12.67
CA PRO A 41 -18.04 -3.71 -13.73
C PRO A 41 -17.12 -2.56 -13.32
N SER A 42 -17.56 -1.65 -12.44
CA SER A 42 -16.72 -0.57 -11.91
C SER A 42 -15.54 -1.12 -11.13
N ALA A 43 -15.80 -1.94 -10.10
CA ALA A 43 -14.72 -2.54 -9.31
C ALA A 43 -13.78 -3.40 -10.15
N THR A 44 -14.29 -4.01 -11.22
CA THR A 44 -13.49 -4.79 -12.18
C THR A 44 -12.54 -3.88 -12.95
N ALA A 45 -13.02 -2.77 -13.50
CA ALA A 45 -12.19 -1.79 -14.20
C ALA A 45 -11.19 -1.08 -13.26
N ASP A 46 -11.55 -0.91 -11.99
CA ASP A 46 -10.67 -0.30 -10.98
C ASP A 46 -9.54 -1.26 -10.55
N SER A 47 -9.80 -2.57 -10.57
CA SER A 47 -8.84 -3.58 -10.10
C SER A 47 -8.07 -4.27 -11.21
N ILE A 48 -8.56 -4.28 -12.45
CA ILE A 48 -7.91 -4.88 -13.61
C ILE A 48 -7.65 -3.77 -14.63
N SER A 49 -6.37 -3.51 -14.90
CA SER A 49 -5.96 -2.50 -15.87
C SER A 49 -6.31 -2.89 -17.31
N LYS A 50 -6.34 -1.90 -18.21
CA LYS A 50 -6.66 -2.12 -19.63
C LYS A 50 -5.69 -3.09 -20.34
N ASP A 51 -4.47 -3.20 -19.86
CA ASP A 51 -3.42 -4.11 -20.33
C ASP A 51 -3.38 -5.46 -19.57
N GLY A 52 -4.41 -5.73 -18.75
CA GLY A 52 -4.67 -7.04 -18.15
C GLY A 52 -3.94 -7.33 -16.84
N TRP A 53 -3.42 -6.31 -16.15
CA TRP A 53 -2.82 -6.48 -14.83
C TRP A 53 -3.85 -6.33 -13.73
N PHE A 54 -3.87 -7.29 -12.81
CA PHE A 54 -4.62 -7.21 -11.57
C PHE A 54 -3.83 -6.46 -10.51
N ARG A 55 -4.43 -5.38 -9.98
CA ARG A 55 -3.95 -4.57 -8.87
C ARG A 55 -4.37 -5.24 -7.55
N THR A 56 -3.44 -5.82 -6.80
CA THR A 56 -3.81 -6.63 -5.62
C THR A 56 -4.15 -5.79 -4.40
N GLY A 57 -3.72 -4.53 -4.38
CA GLY A 57 -3.75 -3.66 -3.20
C GLY A 57 -2.69 -4.00 -2.15
N ASP A 58 -1.80 -4.97 -2.41
CA ASP A 58 -0.68 -5.30 -1.50
C ASP A 58 0.54 -4.46 -1.85
N VAL A 59 1.18 -3.91 -0.83
CA VAL A 59 2.36 -3.05 -0.96
C VAL A 59 3.59 -3.78 -0.47
N GLY A 60 4.71 -3.61 -1.18
CA GLY A 60 6.00 -4.08 -0.74
C GLY A 60 7.05 -3.94 -1.82
N TYR A 61 8.07 -4.80 -1.82
CA TYR A 61 9.22 -4.68 -2.70
C TYR A 61 9.78 -6.04 -3.12
N GLN A 62 10.54 -6.05 -4.22
CA GLN A 62 11.30 -7.21 -4.66
C GLN A 62 12.77 -7.05 -4.25
N ASP A 63 13.38 -8.05 -3.63
CA ASP A 63 14.81 -8.03 -3.35
C ASP A 63 15.66 -8.35 -4.60
N PHE A 64 16.97 -8.14 -4.51
CA PHE A 64 17.92 -8.46 -5.60
C PHE A 64 18.05 -9.95 -5.92
N LYS A 65 17.46 -10.84 -5.09
CA LYS A 65 17.40 -12.28 -5.35
C LYS A 65 16.08 -12.67 -6.06
N GLY A 66 15.20 -11.70 -6.33
CA GLY A 66 13.93 -11.91 -6.99
C GLY A 66 12.79 -12.30 -6.05
N ASN A 67 13.00 -12.30 -4.73
CA ASN A 67 11.95 -12.61 -3.75
C ASN A 67 11.02 -11.41 -3.57
N PHE A 68 9.73 -11.67 -3.46
CA PHE A 68 8.69 -10.67 -3.24
C PHE A 68 8.33 -10.60 -1.76
N PHE A 69 8.26 -9.39 -1.23
CA PHE A 69 7.90 -9.12 0.16
C PHE A 69 6.65 -8.26 0.20
N ILE A 70 5.68 -8.62 1.04
CA ILE A 70 4.49 -7.81 1.32
C ILE A 70 4.66 -7.18 2.69
N THR A 71 4.50 -5.87 2.76
CA THR A 71 4.72 -5.07 3.97
C THR A 71 3.50 -4.28 4.41
N ASP A 72 2.60 -3.91 3.49
CA ASP A 72 1.43 -3.09 3.81
C ASP A 72 0.30 -3.27 2.77
N ARG A 73 -0.77 -2.47 2.87
CA ARG A 73 -1.92 -2.41 1.95
C ARG A 73 -2.11 -0.98 1.45
N VAL A 74 -2.41 -0.81 0.16
CA VAL A 74 -2.58 0.52 -0.47
C VAL A 74 -3.61 1.38 0.27
N LYS A 75 -4.71 0.78 0.72
CA LYS A 75 -5.78 1.50 1.44
C LYS A 75 -5.44 1.85 2.89
N GLU A 76 -4.35 1.29 3.44
CA GLU A 76 -3.89 1.53 4.80
C GLU A 76 -2.74 2.55 4.85
N LEU A 77 -2.14 2.89 3.71
CA LEU A 77 -1.11 3.92 3.61
C LEU A 77 -1.67 5.30 4.01
N ILE A 78 -0.92 6.00 4.85
CA ILE A 78 -1.24 7.36 5.29
C ILE A 78 -0.40 8.32 4.47
N GLU A 79 -1.03 9.15 3.64
CA GLU A 79 -0.30 10.21 2.96
C GLU A 79 -0.06 11.39 3.91
N TYR A 80 1.21 11.74 4.11
CA TYR A 80 1.67 12.81 4.98
C TYR A 80 2.66 13.69 4.21
N LYS A 81 2.30 14.96 3.98
CA LYS A 81 3.11 15.94 3.22
C LYS A 81 3.57 15.42 1.84
N GLY A 82 2.71 14.68 1.14
CA GLY A 82 3.01 14.11 -0.19
C GLY A 82 3.85 12.82 -0.16
N PHE A 83 4.07 12.23 1.02
CA PHE A 83 4.72 10.92 1.16
C PHE A 83 3.72 9.88 1.64
N GLN A 84 3.72 8.71 1.01
CA GLN A 84 2.95 7.55 1.46
C GLN A 84 3.69 6.89 2.63
N VAL A 85 3.05 6.80 3.79
CA VAL A 85 3.65 6.24 5.01
C VAL A 85 2.87 5.02 5.46
N ALA A 86 3.59 3.90 5.62
CA ALA A 86 3.09 2.65 6.15
C ALA A 86 2.85 2.76 7.68
N PRO A 87 1.63 2.54 8.18
CA PRO A 87 1.38 2.51 9.62
C PRO A 87 2.22 1.46 10.36
N ALA A 88 2.49 0.33 9.70
CA ALA A 88 3.30 -0.76 10.26
C ALA A 88 4.75 -0.32 10.54
N GLU A 89 5.35 0.47 9.65
CA GLU A 89 6.69 1.03 9.82
C GLU A 89 6.75 1.97 11.04
N LEU A 90 5.79 2.89 11.14
CA LEU A 90 5.64 3.78 12.29
C LEU A 90 5.49 3.00 13.60
N ARG A 91 4.68 1.93 13.63
CA ARG A 91 4.54 1.07 14.81
C ARG A 91 5.86 0.41 15.18
N GLY A 92 6.59 -0.14 14.22
CA GLY A 92 7.88 -0.79 14.45
C GLY A 92 8.91 0.15 15.10
N ILE A 93 8.95 1.41 14.66
CA ILE A 93 9.82 2.44 15.26
C ILE A 93 9.36 2.78 16.68
N LEU A 94 8.07 3.00 16.89
CA LEU A 94 7.53 3.48 18.17
C LEU A 94 7.56 2.42 19.28
N VAL A 95 7.31 1.15 18.96
CA VAL A 95 7.40 0.02 19.91
C VAL A 95 8.85 -0.18 20.39
N GLY A 96 9.85 0.30 19.65
CA GLY A 96 11.25 0.28 20.10
C GLY A 96 11.56 1.22 21.27
N HIS A 97 10.66 2.14 21.63
CA HIS A 97 10.89 3.10 22.70
C HIS A 97 10.46 2.54 24.07
N ALA A 98 11.36 2.59 25.08
CA ALA A 98 11.14 1.96 26.39
C ALA A 98 9.89 2.42 27.16
N ALA A 99 9.37 3.61 26.86
CA ALA A 99 8.15 4.16 27.46
C ALA A 99 6.84 3.76 26.73
N VAL A 100 6.93 2.94 25.67
CA VAL A 100 5.81 2.57 24.82
C VAL A 100 5.52 1.09 25.01
N ASN A 101 4.36 0.77 25.59
CA ASN A 101 3.92 -0.62 25.81
C ASN A 101 3.27 -1.22 24.55
N ASP A 102 2.45 -0.43 23.86
CA ASP A 102 1.79 -0.79 22.61
C ASP A 102 1.53 0.47 21.77
N VAL A 103 1.28 0.30 20.47
CA VAL A 103 1.06 1.39 19.51
C VAL A 103 -0.03 1.03 18.51
N ALA A 104 -1.08 1.85 18.49
CA ALA A 104 -1.97 1.96 17.34
C ALA A 104 -1.64 3.25 16.56
N VAL A 105 -1.53 3.12 15.23
CA VAL A 105 -1.37 4.24 14.29
C VAL A 105 -2.66 4.34 13.50
N ILE A 106 -3.33 5.49 13.58
CA ILE A 106 -4.56 5.80 12.85
C ILE A 106 -4.46 7.18 12.19
N GLN A 107 -5.13 7.32 11.05
CA GLN A 107 -5.32 8.61 10.40
C GLN A 107 -6.50 9.35 11.04
N LEU A 108 -6.25 10.57 11.52
CA LEU A 108 -7.33 11.48 11.93
C LEU A 108 -7.60 12.54 10.86
N THR A 109 -8.87 12.68 10.50
CA THR A 109 -9.37 13.77 9.66
C THR A 109 -9.86 14.92 10.57
N SER A 110 -9.15 16.04 10.55
CA SER A 110 -9.57 17.29 11.23
C SER A 110 -10.29 18.21 10.23
N LYS A 111 -11.25 19.02 10.68
CA LYS A 111 -11.89 20.08 9.86
C LYS A 111 -10.91 21.10 9.27
N MET A 112 -9.67 21.14 9.76
CA MET A 112 -8.58 21.99 9.26
C MET A 112 -7.67 21.29 8.23
N ASP A 113 -8.05 20.11 7.73
CA ASP A 113 -7.28 19.30 6.77
C ASP A 113 -5.87 18.90 7.25
N VAL A 114 -5.65 18.95 8.58
CA VAL A 114 -4.41 18.47 9.18
C VAL A 114 -4.56 16.97 9.46
N ARG A 115 -3.86 16.15 8.69
CA ARG A 115 -3.72 14.72 8.96
C ARG A 115 -2.83 14.55 10.19
N LYS A 116 -3.41 14.03 11.27
CA LYS A 116 -2.70 13.76 12.53
C LYS A 116 -2.57 12.25 12.71
N VAL A 117 -1.38 11.82 13.10
CA VAL A 117 -1.13 10.48 13.64
C VAL A 117 -1.29 10.55 15.15
N VAL A 118 -2.21 9.77 15.71
CA VAL A 118 -2.33 9.60 17.16
C VAL A 118 -1.62 8.32 17.56
N ILE A 119 -0.83 8.43 18.63
CA ILE A 119 -0.12 7.31 19.26
C ILE A 119 -0.85 7.08 20.58
N LEU A 120 -1.51 5.93 20.71
CA LEU A 120 -2.03 5.45 21.99
C LEU A 120 -0.98 4.56 22.61
N THR A 121 -0.43 4.94 23.76
CA THR A 121 0.43 4.08 24.57
C THR A 121 -0.41 3.50 25.70
N GLY A 122 -0.34 2.18 25.91
CA GLY A 122 -0.95 1.55 27.09
C GLY A 122 -0.33 2.04 28.40
N PRO A 123 -1.00 1.84 29.55
CA PRO A 123 -0.40 2.04 30.87
C PRO A 123 0.79 1.11 31.13
#